data_AF-A0A7S8EX56-F1
#
_entry.id   AF-A0A7S8EX56-F1
#
_cell.length_a   1.000
_cell.length_b   1.000
_cell.length_c   1.000
_cell.angle_alpha   90.00
_cell.angle_beta   90.00
_cell.angle_gamma   90.00
#
_symmetry.space_group_name_H-M   'P 1'
#
loop_
_entity.id
_entity.type
_entity.pdbx_description
1 polymer ?
#
loop_
_entity_poly.entity_id
_entity_poly.type
_entity_poly.pdbx_seq_one_letter_code
_entity_poly.pdbx_strand_id
1 'polypeptide(L)'
;MSKNGTATKGASGNDVSTVALKPSASAGAPSDTWTDMLAEQTLLTLWNGDCSSEDRAKQLNAILDALEQIAPRDELEGMMVSQMIAAHNASMECFRRAMLPNQTMIGRDENLGHANKLLRAFSSLVETFNRHRGKNQQKVLVEHVHVHAGGQALVGNVTPNGGGAERN
;
A
#
# COMPACT_ATOMS: atom_id res chain seq x y z
N MET A 1 43.76 45.39 13.37
CA MET A 1 43.52 44.00 13.81
C MET A 1 42.00 43.84 13.89
N SER A 2 41.29 43.49 12.81
CA SER A 2 40.84 42.13 12.41
C SER A 2 40.26 41.36 13.61
N LYS A 3 38.98 40.97 13.66
CA LYS A 3 38.29 40.09 12.71
C LYS A 3 36.76 40.30 12.67
N ASN A 4 36.22 40.07 11.46
CA ASN A 4 34.82 39.80 11.10
C ASN A 4 34.26 38.54 11.79
N GLY A 5 32.94 38.54 12.04
CA GLY A 5 32.15 37.36 12.41
C GLY A 5 30.81 37.41 11.69
N THR A 6 30.77 36.79 10.52
CA THR A 6 29.69 36.74 9.52
C THR A 6 28.49 35.92 9.95
N ALA A 7 27.31 36.41 9.55
CA ALA A 7 26.01 35.74 9.63
C ALA A 7 26.00 34.39 8.88
N THR A 8 25.53 33.33 9.54
CA THR A 8 25.22 32.05 8.90
C THR A 8 23.77 32.04 8.43
N LYS A 9 23.59 32.28 7.12
CA LYS A 9 22.35 32.10 6.38
C LYS A 9 22.04 30.59 6.31
N GLY A 10 21.02 30.13 7.02
CA GLY A 10 20.49 28.78 6.88
C GLY A 10 19.90 28.60 5.49
N ALA A 11 20.57 27.81 4.65
CA ALA A 11 20.06 27.42 3.35
C ALA A 11 19.00 26.34 3.53
N SER A 12 17.73 26.77 3.52
CA SER A 12 16.61 25.92 3.13
C SER A 12 16.78 25.64 1.63
N GLY A 13 17.15 24.41 1.30
CA GLY A 13 17.38 23.97 -0.07
C GLY A 13 16.92 22.53 -0.18
N ASN A 14 15.62 22.33 -0.36
CA ASN A 14 15.05 21.06 -0.78
C ASN A 14 15.32 20.91 -2.28
N ASP A 15 16.59 20.69 -2.65
CA ASP A 15 16.97 20.39 -4.03
C ASP A 15 16.63 18.93 -4.32
N VAL A 16 15.36 18.70 -4.68
CA VAL A 16 14.92 17.49 -5.35
C VAL A 16 15.52 17.55 -6.75
N SER A 17 16.72 16.99 -6.92
CA SER A 17 17.26 16.71 -8.25
C SER A 17 16.33 15.71 -8.91
N THR A 18 15.58 16.19 -9.91
CA THR A 18 14.62 15.43 -10.69
C THR A 18 15.33 14.26 -11.38
N VAL A 19 15.09 13.04 -10.86
CA VAL A 19 15.46 11.81 -11.58
C VAL A 19 14.58 11.77 -12.81
N ALA A 20 15.19 11.93 -13.99
CA ALA A 20 14.49 11.94 -15.27
C ALA A 20 13.85 10.56 -15.52
N LEU A 21 12.54 10.47 -15.29
CA LEU A 21 11.72 9.33 -15.66
C LEU A 21 11.63 9.28 -17.19
N LYS A 22 11.87 8.09 -17.78
CA LYS A 22 11.79 7.87 -19.22
C LYS A 22 10.33 7.47 -19.54
N PRO A 23 9.60 8.22 -20.39
CA PRO A 23 8.21 7.88 -20.69
C PRO A 23 8.16 6.68 -21.64
N SER A 24 7.50 5.60 -21.22
CA SER A 24 7.12 4.50 -22.10
C SER A 24 5.71 4.74 -22.62
N ALA A 25 5.61 5.22 -23.86
CA ALA A 25 4.33 5.47 -24.52
C ALA A 25 3.56 4.16 -24.76
N SER A 26 2.37 4.03 -24.17
CA SER A 26 1.30 3.19 -24.72
C SER A 26 -0.06 3.76 -24.37
N ALA A 27 -0.88 3.98 -25.40
CA ALA A 27 -2.24 4.51 -25.30
C ALA A 27 -3.10 3.57 -24.43
N GLY A 28 -3.51 4.06 -23.26
CA GLY A 28 -4.21 3.30 -22.22
C GLY A 28 -3.52 3.39 -20.85
N ALA A 29 -2.26 3.82 -20.81
CA ALA A 29 -1.57 4.13 -19.56
C ALA A 29 -2.04 5.49 -19.00
N PRO A 30 -2.09 5.67 -17.66
CA PRO A 30 -2.27 6.97 -17.04
C PRO A 30 -1.32 7.99 -17.67
N SER A 31 -1.81 9.21 -17.93
CA SER A 31 -1.00 10.32 -18.46
C SER A 31 0.35 10.34 -17.77
N ASP A 32 1.46 10.32 -18.52
CA ASP A 32 2.82 10.24 -17.96
C ASP A 32 3.01 11.23 -16.80
N THR A 33 2.43 12.44 -16.91
CA THR A 33 2.43 13.48 -15.87
C THR A 33 1.74 13.08 -14.56
N TRP A 34 0.65 12.31 -14.62
CA TRP A 34 -0.07 11.84 -13.45
C TRP A 34 0.68 10.71 -12.76
N THR A 35 1.27 9.80 -13.54
CA THR A 35 2.11 8.71 -13.01
C THR A 35 3.34 9.27 -12.30
N ASP A 36 3.98 10.27 -12.91
CA ASP A 36 5.11 10.99 -12.31
C ASP A 36 4.71 11.70 -11.01
N MET A 37 3.58 12.41 -11.01
CA MET A 37 3.03 13.08 -9.83
C MET A 37 2.74 12.08 -8.70
N LEU A 38 2.16 10.93 -9.04
CA LEU A 38 1.80 9.91 -8.07
C LEU A 38 3.03 9.22 -7.47
N ALA A 39 4.03 8.93 -8.32
CA ALA A 39 5.33 8.44 -7.86
C ALA A 39 5.97 9.45 -6.91
N GLU A 40 6.03 10.73 -7.29
CA GLU A 40 6.55 11.82 -6.45
C GLU A 40 5.82 11.89 -5.10
N GLN A 41 4.49 11.90 -5.10
CA GLN A 41 3.70 11.90 -3.86
C GLN A 41 4.03 10.70 -2.98
N THR A 42 4.19 9.52 -3.56
CA THR A 42 4.53 8.30 -2.82
C THR A 42 5.92 8.45 -2.19
N LEU A 43 6.90 8.93 -2.95
CA LEU A 43 8.26 9.17 -2.46
C LEU A 43 8.30 10.19 -1.32
N LEU A 44 7.50 11.26 -1.40
CA LEU A 44 7.41 12.28 -0.36
C LEU A 44 6.82 11.77 0.97
N THR A 45 6.17 10.61 0.99
CA THR A 45 5.67 10.00 2.24
C THR A 45 6.74 9.24 3.03
N LEU A 46 7.90 8.98 2.44
CA LEU A 46 9.00 8.30 3.12
C LEU A 46 9.58 9.16 4.23
N TRP A 47 9.85 8.52 5.36
CA TRP A 47 10.64 9.15 6.40
C TRP A 47 12.11 9.21 5.97
N ASN A 48 12.59 10.43 5.70
CA ASN A 48 13.96 10.63 5.19
C ASN A 48 15.03 10.79 6.29
N GLY A 49 14.64 11.02 7.55
CA GLY A 49 15.55 11.07 8.72
C GLY A 49 16.94 11.69 8.48
N ASP A 50 17.94 11.19 9.22
CA ASP A 50 19.35 11.47 8.99
C ASP A 50 20.01 10.36 8.14
N CYS A 51 19.29 9.83 7.13
CA CYS A 51 19.84 8.77 6.29
C CYS A 51 20.86 9.31 5.28
N SER A 52 21.83 8.49 4.90
CA SER A 52 22.79 8.86 3.87
C SER A 52 22.10 9.05 2.52
N SER A 53 22.73 9.80 1.60
CA SER A 53 22.21 9.93 0.23
C SER A 53 22.09 8.57 -0.48
N GLU A 54 22.97 7.62 -0.18
CA GLU A 54 22.95 6.26 -0.71
C GLU A 54 21.75 5.47 -0.18
N ASP A 55 21.48 5.53 1.13
CA ASP A 55 20.34 4.85 1.74
C ASP A 55 19.02 5.43 1.23
N ARG A 56 18.97 6.75 1.04
CA ARG A 56 17.83 7.40 0.41
C ARG A 56 17.62 6.89 -1.00
N ALA A 57 18.66 6.81 -1.82
CA ALA A 57 18.55 6.27 -3.18
C ALA A 57 18.04 4.81 -3.19
N LYS A 58 18.49 3.97 -2.25
CA LYS A 58 17.99 2.59 -2.11
C LYS A 58 16.50 2.54 -1.78
N GLN A 59 16.03 3.40 -0.87
CA GLN A 59 14.61 3.48 -0.53
C GLN A 59 13.75 3.95 -1.72
N LEU A 60 14.22 4.96 -2.46
CA LEU A 60 13.55 5.44 -3.66
C LEU A 60 13.42 4.33 -4.71
N ASN A 61 14.52 3.64 -5.02
CA ASN A 61 14.52 2.53 -5.96
C ASN A 61 13.57 1.41 -5.52
N ALA A 62 13.57 1.05 -4.24
CA ALA A 62 12.66 0.03 -3.73
C ALA A 62 11.17 0.39 -3.90
N ILE A 63 10.79 1.68 -3.81
CA ILE A 63 9.40 2.11 -4.08
C ILE A 63 9.09 2.04 -5.56
N LEU A 64 10.00 2.51 -6.42
CA LEU A 64 9.81 2.45 -7.87
C LEU A 64 9.68 0.99 -8.33
N ASP A 65 10.56 0.12 -7.82
CA ASP A 65 10.49 -1.33 -8.04
C ASP A 65 9.15 -1.89 -7.55
N ALA A 66 8.64 -1.45 -6.38
CA ALA A 66 7.34 -1.91 -5.88
C ALA A 66 6.19 -1.47 -6.80
N LEU A 67 6.20 -0.23 -7.30
CA LEU A 67 5.20 0.27 -8.24
C LEU A 67 5.25 -0.51 -9.57
N GLU A 68 6.45 -0.75 -10.09
CA GLU A 68 6.65 -1.53 -11.32
C GLU A 68 6.16 -2.97 -11.16
N GLN A 69 6.50 -3.64 -10.05
CA GLN A 69 6.13 -5.03 -9.79
C GLN A 69 4.63 -5.22 -9.52
N ILE A 70 3.98 -4.25 -8.86
CA ILE A 70 2.53 -4.30 -8.64
C ILE A 70 1.77 -4.05 -9.95
N ALA A 71 2.38 -3.27 -10.86
CA ALA A 71 1.87 -2.92 -12.18
C ALA A 71 0.41 -2.43 -12.15
N PRO A 72 0.13 -1.24 -11.58
CA PRO A 72 -1.19 -0.63 -11.63
C PRO A 72 -1.73 -0.54 -13.07
N ARG A 73 -2.99 -0.93 -13.27
CA ARG A 73 -3.64 -1.01 -14.59
C ARG A 73 -4.44 0.23 -14.96
N ASP A 74 -4.78 1.04 -13.97
CA ASP A 74 -5.56 2.25 -14.10
C ASP A 74 -5.19 3.24 -12.97
N GLU A 75 -5.74 4.45 -13.04
CA GLU A 75 -5.45 5.52 -12.11
C GLU A 75 -5.87 5.18 -10.67
N LEU A 76 -6.97 4.44 -10.49
CA LEU A 76 -7.44 4.06 -9.15
C LEU A 76 -6.51 3.04 -8.51
N GLU A 77 -6.05 2.06 -9.29
CA GLU A 77 -5.01 1.13 -8.86
C GLU A 77 -3.74 1.86 -8.46
N GLY A 78 -3.31 2.86 -9.24
CA GLY A 78 -2.14 3.66 -8.87
C GLY A 78 -2.33 4.32 -7.50
N MET A 79 -3.44 5.04 -7.29
CA MET A 79 -3.72 5.70 -6.02
C MET A 79 -3.75 4.73 -4.83
N MET A 80 -4.40 3.58 -5.00
CA MET A 80 -4.46 2.56 -3.95
C MET A 80 -3.07 2.03 -3.61
N VAL A 81 -2.22 1.77 -4.61
CA VAL A 81 -0.86 1.26 -4.40
C VAL A 81 0.02 2.31 -3.72
N SER A 82 -0.04 3.57 -4.14
CA SER A 82 0.67 4.66 -3.46
C SER A 82 0.28 4.79 -2.00
N GLN A 83 -1.02 4.74 -1.71
CA GLN A 83 -1.53 4.77 -0.34
C GLN A 83 -1.12 3.54 0.47
N MET A 84 -1.08 2.35 -0.14
CA MET A 84 -0.58 1.12 0.50
C MET A 84 0.90 1.25 0.88
N ILE A 85 1.75 1.73 -0.03
CA ILE A 85 3.18 1.95 0.22
C ILE A 85 3.37 2.98 1.35
N ALA A 86 2.63 4.10 1.29
CA ALA A 86 2.68 5.14 2.32
C ALA A 86 2.24 4.61 3.69
N ALA A 87 1.11 3.90 3.76
CA ALA A 87 0.60 3.32 5.00
C ALA A 87 1.56 2.28 5.60
N HIS A 88 2.16 1.44 4.76
CA HIS A 88 3.17 0.48 5.17
C HIS A 88 4.37 1.18 5.80
N ASN A 89 5.00 2.11 5.06
CA ASN A 89 6.19 2.80 5.53
C ASN A 89 5.94 3.63 6.80
N ALA A 90 4.80 4.34 6.86
CA ALA A 90 4.41 5.09 8.05
C ALA A 90 4.20 4.15 9.26
N SER A 91 3.61 2.96 9.07
CA SER A 91 3.46 1.98 10.14
C SER A 91 4.81 1.44 10.65
N MET A 92 5.75 1.20 9.73
CA MET A 92 7.11 0.74 10.05
C MET A 92 7.88 1.81 10.82
N GLU A 93 7.73 3.09 10.45
CA GLU A 93 8.34 4.20 11.19
C GLU A 93 7.74 4.37 12.58
N CYS A 94 6.41 4.22 12.73
CA CYS A 94 5.77 4.17 14.05
C CYS A 94 6.35 3.03 14.91
N PHE A 95 6.49 1.82 14.37
CA PHE A 95 7.11 0.71 15.10
C PHE A 95 8.55 1.03 15.50
N ARG A 96 9.36 1.58 14.59
CA ARG A 96 10.73 1.97 14.89
C ARG A 96 10.79 2.99 16.04
N ARG A 97 9.93 4.01 16.02
CA ARG A 97 9.84 5.03 17.09
C ARG A 97 9.40 4.46 18.42
N ALA A 98 8.47 3.50 18.41
CA ALA A 98 8.02 2.83 19.63
C ALA A 98 9.14 2.02 20.31
N MET A 99 10.16 1.60 19.55
CA MET A 99 11.29 0.80 20.03
C MET A 99 12.54 1.62 20.40
N LEU A 100 12.45 2.96 20.43
CA LEU A 100 13.60 3.79 20.81
C LEU A 100 14.00 3.55 22.29
N PRO A 101 15.30 3.47 22.63
CA PRO A 101 15.77 3.12 23.98
C PRO A 101 15.27 4.05 25.10
N ASN A 102 15.07 5.33 24.79
CA ASN A 102 14.62 6.35 25.75
C ASN A 102 13.18 6.80 25.49
N GLN A 103 12.35 5.92 24.91
CA GLN A 103 10.97 6.26 24.59
C GLN A 103 10.11 6.32 25.86
N THR A 104 9.27 7.35 25.97
CA THR A 104 8.30 7.44 27.07
C THR A 104 7.20 6.41 26.89
N MET A 105 6.54 6.01 27.98
CA MET A 105 5.40 5.07 27.88
C MET A 105 4.30 5.63 26.97
N ILE A 106 3.97 6.91 27.12
CA ILE A 106 2.98 7.60 26.28
C ILE A 106 3.42 7.57 24.81
N GLY A 107 4.68 7.93 24.51
CA GLY A 107 5.20 7.92 23.15
C GLY A 107 5.20 6.52 22.52
N ARG A 108 5.49 5.49 23.31
CA ARG A 108 5.41 4.09 22.87
C ARG A 108 3.97 3.70 22.54
N ASP A 109 3.03 3.98 23.43
CA ASP A 109 1.62 3.62 23.26
C ASP A 109 0.98 4.36 22.07
N GLU A 110 1.28 5.65 21.89
CA GLU A 110 0.80 6.44 20.75
C GLU A 110 1.32 5.89 19.42
N ASN A 111 2.61 5.60 19.32
CA ASN A 111 3.20 5.05 18.10
C ASN A 111 2.63 3.66 17.76
N LEU A 112 2.49 2.77 18.75
CA LEU A 112 1.85 1.48 18.54
C LEU A 112 0.37 1.63 18.14
N GLY A 113 -0.33 2.59 18.73
CA GLY A 113 -1.70 2.92 18.37
C GLY A 113 -1.85 3.42 16.94
N HIS A 114 -0.97 4.32 16.49
CA HIS A 114 -0.91 4.80 15.11
C HIS A 114 -0.56 3.70 14.11
N ALA A 115 0.46 2.88 14.43
CA ALA A 115 0.83 1.74 13.59
C ALA A 115 -0.36 0.79 13.38
N ASN A 116 -1.10 0.46 14.45
CA ASN A 116 -2.27 -0.41 14.37
C ASN A 116 -3.40 0.18 13.50
N LYS A 117 -3.63 1.51 13.55
CA LYS A 117 -4.59 2.19 12.67
C LYS A 117 -4.16 2.10 11.20
N LEU A 118 -2.89 2.35 10.92
CA LEU A 118 -2.32 2.27 9.56
C LEU A 118 -2.36 0.85 9.00
N LEU A 119 -2.05 -0.17 9.80
CA LEU A 119 -2.14 -1.57 9.39
C LEU A 119 -3.58 -1.99 9.04
N ARG A 120 -4.58 -1.52 9.81
CA ARG A 120 -6.00 -1.75 9.46
C ARG A 120 -6.38 -1.08 8.13
N ALA A 121 -5.95 0.16 7.91
CA ALA A 121 -6.16 0.85 6.65
C ALA A 121 -5.47 0.11 5.48
N PHE A 122 -4.24 -0.34 5.67
CA PHE A 122 -3.49 -1.14 4.68
C PHE A 122 -4.25 -2.42 4.30
N SER A 123 -4.74 -3.19 5.28
CA SER A 123 -5.52 -4.40 5.01
C SER A 123 -6.80 -4.10 4.22
N SER A 124 -7.50 -3.01 4.56
CA SER A 124 -8.69 -2.57 3.84
C SER A 124 -8.39 -2.14 2.39
N LEU A 125 -7.26 -1.44 2.16
CA LEU A 125 -6.79 -1.10 0.83
C LEU A 125 -6.44 -2.35 0.01
N VAL A 126 -5.73 -3.33 0.60
CA VAL A 126 -5.40 -4.59 -0.07
C VAL A 126 -6.65 -5.38 -0.45
N GLU A 127 -7.65 -5.44 0.43
CA GLU A 127 -8.92 -6.10 0.13
C GLU A 127 -9.65 -5.39 -1.03
N THR A 128 -9.73 -4.06 -0.97
CA THR A 128 -10.36 -3.21 -1.99
C THR A 128 -9.65 -3.36 -3.34
N PHE A 129 -8.32 -3.32 -3.34
CA PHE A 129 -7.48 -3.50 -4.52
C PHE A 129 -7.66 -4.89 -5.15
N ASN A 130 -7.70 -5.95 -4.35
CA ASN A 130 -7.96 -7.29 -4.85
C ASN A 130 -9.35 -7.42 -5.46
N ARG A 131 -10.38 -6.85 -4.80
CA ARG A 131 -11.76 -6.82 -5.29
C ARG A 131 -11.87 -6.06 -6.61
N HIS A 132 -11.19 -4.91 -6.72
CA HIS A 132 -11.09 -4.12 -7.94
C HIS A 132 -10.51 -4.93 -9.10
N ARG A 133 -9.46 -5.73 -8.83
CA ARG A 133 -8.87 -6.66 -9.81
C ARG A 133 -9.71 -7.90 -10.11
N GLY A 134 -10.92 -8.02 -9.56
CA GLY A 134 -11.79 -9.19 -9.72
C GLY A 134 -11.33 -10.43 -8.94
N LYS A 135 -10.29 -10.32 -8.10
CA LYS A 135 -9.91 -11.35 -7.14
C LYS A 135 -10.91 -11.27 -5.98
N ASN A 136 -11.49 -12.39 -5.55
CA ASN A 136 -12.54 -12.47 -4.52
C ASN A 136 -13.98 -12.13 -4.97
N GLN A 137 -14.30 -12.19 -6.26
CA GLN A 137 -15.71 -12.21 -6.67
C GLN A 137 -16.29 -13.62 -6.48
N GLN A 138 -17.28 -13.76 -5.60
CA GLN A 138 -18.13 -14.94 -5.57
C GLN A 138 -18.92 -14.97 -6.89
N LYS A 139 -18.55 -15.87 -7.81
CA LYS A 139 -19.28 -16.07 -9.06
C LYS A 139 -20.63 -16.72 -8.74
N VAL A 140 -21.69 -15.92 -8.74
CA VAL A 140 -23.07 -16.43 -8.70
C VAL A 140 -23.47 -16.76 -10.13
N LEU A 141 -23.48 -18.05 -10.48
CA LEU A 141 -24.10 -18.51 -11.72
C LEU A 141 -25.61 -18.63 -11.46
N VAL A 142 -26.38 -17.81 -12.16
CA VAL A 142 -27.85 -17.87 -12.12
C VAL A 142 -28.30 -18.91 -13.14
N GLU A 143 -28.66 -20.09 -12.66
CA GLU A 143 -29.35 -21.11 -13.45
C GLU A 143 -30.83 -21.11 -13.08
N HIS A 144 -31.71 -21.06 -14.09
CA HIS A 144 -33.15 -21.16 -13.87
C HIS A 144 -33.50 -22.63 -13.56
N VAL A 145 -33.64 -22.94 -12.27
CA VAL A 145 -34.10 -24.26 -11.81
C VAL A 145 -35.62 -24.28 -11.74
N HIS A 146 -36.26 -25.11 -12.56
CA HIS A 146 -37.69 -25.39 -12.43
C HIS A 146 -37.93 -26.39 -11.32
N VAL A 147 -38.57 -25.95 -10.24
CA VAL A 147 -39.06 -26.84 -9.19
C VAL A 147 -40.49 -27.25 -9.54
N HIS A 148 -40.68 -28.50 -9.93
CA HIS A 148 -42.00 -29.05 -10.22
C HIS A 148 -42.82 -29.26 -8.94
N ALA A 149 -44.14 -29.38 -9.06
CA ALA A 149 -45.02 -29.67 -7.93
C ALA A 149 -44.56 -30.93 -7.17
N GLY A 150 -44.22 -30.76 -5.89
CA GLY A 150 -43.65 -31.80 -5.04
C GLY A 150 -42.12 -31.79 -4.88
N GLY A 151 -41.39 -30.97 -5.66
CA GLY A 151 -39.96 -30.75 -5.47
C GLY A 151 -39.68 -29.76 -4.33
N GLN A 152 -38.68 -30.06 -3.49
CA GLN A 152 -38.18 -29.15 -2.46
C GLN A 152 -36.72 -28.81 -2.76
N ALA A 153 -36.41 -27.51 -2.83
CA ALA A 153 -35.04 -27.02 -2.96
C ALA A 153 -34.53 -26.56 -1.58
N LEU A 154 -33.35 -27.03 -1.18
CA LEU A 154 -32.67 -26.58 0.03
C LEU A 154 -31.65 -25.50 -0.33
N VAL A 155 -31.69 -24.35 0.35
CA VAL A 155 -30.68 -23.30 0.23
C VAL A 155 -29.88 -23.26 1.53
N GLY A 156 -28.58 -23.54 1.45
CA GLY A 156 -27.70 -23.55 2.61
C GLY A 156 -26.32 -24.12 2.32
N ASN A 157 -25.42 -24.01 3.30
CA ASN A 157 -24.07 -24.53 3.21
C ASN A 157 -24.10 -26.07 3.32
N VAL A 158 -23.87 -26.80 2.22
CA VAL A 158 -23.86 -28.27 2.23
C VAL A 158 -22.44 -28.77 2.47
N THR A 159 -22.17 -29.27 3.68
CA THR A 159 -20.97 -30.05 3.98
C THR A 159 -21.25 -31.52 3.69
N PRO A 160 -20.50 -32.20 2.80
CA PRO A 160 -20.72 -33.61 2.52
C PRO A 160 -20.24 -34.43 3.72
N ASN A 161 -21.18 -34.93 4.52
CA ASN A 161 -20.86 -35.92 5.54
C ASN A 161 -20.73 -37.28 4.84
N GLY A 162 -19.51 -37.82 4.80
CA GLY A 162 -19.21 -39.14 4.25
C GLY A 162 -19.86 -40.25 5.08
N GLY A 163 -21.00 -40.76 4.62
CA GLY A 163 -21.64 -41.96 5.14
C GLY A 163 -21.14 -43.20 4.40
N GLY A 164 -20.13 -43.87 4.96
CA GLY A 164 -19.69 -45.18 4.50
C GLY A 164 -20.77 -46.23 4.78
N ALA A 165 -21.18 -46.92 3.73
CA ALA A 165 -22.11 -48.05 3.79
C ALA A 165 -21.42 -49.25 4.44
N GLU A 166 -21.92 -49.68 5.60
CA GLU A 166 -21.62 -51.00 6.16
C GLU A 166 -22.73 -51.96 5.68
N ARG A 167 -22.35 -52.90 4.81
CA ARG A 167 -23.22 -53.98 4.33
C ARG A 167 -23.09 -55.16 5.29
N ASN A 168 -24.23 -55.68 5.75
CA ASN A 168 -24.36 -57.06 6.20
C ASN A 168 -25.61 -57.65 5.52
#